data_AF-A0A5C7IXU8-F1
#
_entry.id   AF-A0A5C7IXU8-F1
#
_cell.length_a   1.000
_cell.length_b   1.000
_cell.length_c   1.000
_cell.angle_alpha   90.00
_cell.angle_beta   90.00
_cell.angle_gamma   90.00
#
_symmetry.space_group_name_H-M   'P 1'
#
loop_
_entity.id
_entity.type
_entity.pdbx_description
1 polymer ?
#
loop_
_entity_poly.entity_id
_entity_poly.type
_entity_poly.pdbx_seq_one_letter_code
_entity_poly.pdbx_strand_id
1 'polypeptide(L)'
;MYRDDFKDYAKILFRTFGDRVKNWVTINEPLITVKYGYDLGFPPSSRCSDRKTCKAGNSSTEPYTVAHNFLLAHATAASLYKRRFQPKQGEQIGVSVSAQYYEPYSKSPQDRAAAKRGLDFEIGWFLKPSVFGHYPKIMRMIAKDRLPKFSAKEKKLVKGSFDFMGLNFYTAIYAKSIPVDFHALPVSSTADVFINITAERNGVPIGPLIGGSETTYYLYPKGLQNFLEYMKREFKNPAIYITENGLSQTRNDSLPLKVQLNDTSRIDYIVQHLYRIRKAIKNGVNVKGYFYWSLLDGFEWIAGYINRFGLYHIDYNSNLTRTPKDSAKWFKRFLKHHE
;
A
#
# COMPACT_ATOMS: atom_id res chain seq x y z
N MET A 1 5.37 21.34 -14.54
CA MET A 1 6.73 20.97 -14.12
C MET A 1 6.73 19.51 -13.66
N TYR A 2 6.32 19.18 -12.43
CA TYR A 2 6.45 17.82 -11.86
C TYR A 2 5.93 16.63 -12.69
N ARG A 3 4.80 16.79 -13.41
CA ARG A 3 4.22 15.72 -14.24
C ARG A 3 5.09 15.37 -15.45
N ASP A 4 5.70 16.40 -16.06
CA ASP A 4 6.52 16.21 -17.26
C ASP A 4 7.90 15.67 -16.89
N ASP A 5 8.45 16.09 -15.76
CA ASP A 5 9.72 15.55 -15.22
C ASP A 5 9.59 14.04 -14.95
N PHE A 6 8.51 13.60 -14.27
CA PHE A 6 8.27 12.18 -14.03
C PHE A 6 8.03 11.39 -15.33
N LYS A 7 7.32 11.98 -16.30
CA LYS A 7 7.10 11.38 -17.62
C LYS A 7 8.43 11.16 -18.35
N ASP A 8 9.33 12.14 -18.31
CA ASP A 8 10.61 12.06 -19.00
C ASP A 8 11.55 11.06 -18.32
N TYR A 9 11.55 11.00 -16.98
CA TYR A 9 12.19 9.92 -16.23
C TYR A 9 11.67 8.53 -16.66
N ALA A 10 10.35 8.33 -16.65
CA ALA A 10 9.73 7.06 -17.04
C ALA A 10 10.07 6.68 -18.50
N LYS A 11 10.10 7.67 -19.40
CA LYS A 11 10.48 7.48 -20.81
C LYS A 11 11.90 6.94 -20.95
N ILE A 12 12.85 7.41 -20.14
CA ILE A 12 14.23 6.91 -20.13
C ILE A 12 14.20 5.43 -19.73
N LEU A 13 13.54 5.08 -18.62
CA LEU A 13 13.45 3.69 -18.16
C LEU A 13 12.83 2.75 -19.20
N PHE A 14 11.71 3.14 -19.82
CA PHE A 14 11.05 2.31 -20.83
C PHE A 14 11.91 2.08 -22.07
N ARG A 15 12.72 3.07 -22.46
CA ARG A 15 13.65 2.94 -23.58
C ARG A 15 14.84 2.04 -23.24
N THR A 16 15.42 2.25 -22.06
CA THR A 16 16.67 1.59 -21.68
C THR A 16 16.48 0.14 -21.26
N PHE A 17 15.35 -0.17 -20.60
CA PHE A 17 15.15 -1.49 -19.99
C PHE A 17 13.93 -2.23 -20.52
N GLY A 18 13.05 -1.61 -21.31
CA GLY A 18 11.80 -2.24 -21.75
C GLY A 18 11.96 -3.39 -22.76
N ASP A 19 13.18 -3.63 -23.25
CA ASP A 19 13.55 -4.85 -23.96
C ASP A 19 13.43 -6.09 -23.05
N ARG A 20 13.76 -5.95 -21.76
CA ARG A 20 13.79 -7.02 -20.75
C ARG A 20 12.77 -6.85 -19.63
N VAL A 21 12.52 -5.63 -19.17
CA VAL A 21 11.55 -5.32 -18.14
C VAL A 21 10.16 -5.28 -18.74
N LYS A 22 9.34 -6.18 -18.22
CA LYS A 22 8.02 -6.45 -18.73
C LYS A 22 6.93 -5.81 -17.88
N ASN A 23 7.01 -5.97 -16.57
CA ASN A 23 6.00 -5.42 -15.66
C ASN A 23 6.50 -4.13 -15.00
N TRP A 24 5.74 -3.06 -15.13
CA TRP A 24 6.09 -1.74 -14.59
C TRP A 24 5.12 -1.32 -13.48
N VAL A 25 5.66 -0.95 -12.32
CA VAL A 25 4.92 -0.19 -11.29
C VAL A 25 5.42 1.24 -11.34
N THR A 26 4.52 2.21 -11.55
CA THR A 26 4.96 3.62 -11.66
C THR A 26 5.33 4.23 -10.32
N ILE A 27 4.47 4.05 -9.31
CA ILE A 27 4.58 4.68 -8.00
C ILE A 27 4.21 3.62 -6.97
N ASN A 28 5.06 3.45 -5.95
CA ASN A 28 4.77 2.60 -4.79
C ASN A 28 4.07 3.43 -3.72
N GLU A 29 2.99 2.89 -3.16
CA GLU A 29 2.30 3.40 -1.97
C GLU A 29 2.07 4.93 -1.94
N PRO A 30 1.44 5.53 -2.96
CA PRO A 30 1.30 6.99 -3.03
C PRO A 30 0.60 7.58 -1.80
N LEU A 31 -0.33 6.83 -1.18
CA LEU A 31 -0.99 7.21 0.06
C LEU A 31 -0.03 7.35 1.24
N ILE A 32 0.98 6.48 1.34
CA ILE A 32 1.95 6.49 2.45
C ILE A 32 2.77 7.78 2.39
N THR A 33 3.24 8.17 1.20
CA THR A 33 3.90 9.47 1.03
C THR A 33 2.97 10.65 1.34
N VAL A 34 1.72 10.60 0.89
CA VAL A 34 0.72 11.66 1.13
C VAL A 34 0.41 11.82 2.62
N LYS A 35 0.04 10.73 3.30
CA LYS A 35 -0.36 10.72 4.71
C LYS A 35 0.81 11.04 5.61
N TYR A 36 1.92 10.31 5.49
CA TYR A 36 3.03 10.50 6.42
C TYR A 36 3.83 11.75 6.10
N GLY A 37 4.05 12.08 4.83
CA GLY A 37 4.89 13.21 4.43
C GLY A 37 4.23 14.59 4.44
N TYR A 38 2.91 14.66 4.19
CA TYR A 38 2.18 15.93 3.97
C TYR A 38 0.99 16.15 4.93
N ASP A 39 0.68 15.17 5.77
CA ASP A 39 -0.30 15.31 6.86
C ASP A 39 0.38 15.19 8.23
N LEU A 40 1.06 14.05 8.48
CA LEU A 40 1.67 13.73 9.78
C LEU A 40 3.10 14.27 9.96
N GLY A 41 3.73 14.84 8.92
CA GLY A 41 5.01 15.53 9.05
C GLY A 41 6.25 14.63 9.14
N PHE A 42 6.16 13.37 8.74
CA PHE A 42 7.31 12.47 8.69
C PHE A 42 8.25 12.80 7.52
N PRO A 43 9.56 12.56 7.69
CA PRO A 43 10.54 12.76 6.62
C PRO A 43 10.29 11.80 5.44
N PRO A 44 10.76 12.15 4.22
CA PRO A 44 11.64 13.28 3.92
C PRO A 44 10.90 14.61 3.65
N SER A 45 9.59 14.57 3.44
CA SER A 45 8.83 15.80 3.13
C SER A 45 8.64 16.68 4.36
N SER A 46 8.32 16.08 5.51
CA SER A 46 8.15 16.76 6.80
C SER A 46 7.28 18.02 6.72
N ARG A 47 6.14 17.90 6.04
CA ARG A 47 5.16 18.97 5.89
C ARG A 47 3.89 18.63 6.66
N CYS A 48 3.45 19.54 7.50
CA CYS A 48 2.23 19.42 8.28
C CYS A 48 1.77 20.78 8.80
N SER A 49 0.56 20.86 9.36
CA SER A 49 0.04 22.09 9.97
C SER A 49 0.63 22.38 11.35
N ASP A 50 1.09 21.35 12.08
CA ASP A 50 1.72 21.54 13.40
C ASP A 50 3.10 22.18 13.25
N ARG A 51 3.25 23.42 13.75
CA ARG A 51 4.51 24.19 13.68
C ARG A 51 5.55 23.74 14.69
N LYS A 52 5.18 22.94 15.69
CA LYS A 52 6.15 22.29 16.60
C LYS A 52 6.89 21.16 15.90
N THR A 53 6.23 20.49 14.96
CA THR A 53 6.79 19.34 14.22
C THR A 53 7.34 19.76 12.84
N CYS A 54 6.65 20.64 12.11
CA CYS A 54 6.99 20.97 10.72
C CYS A 54 7.24 22.47 10.50
N LYS A 55 8.32 22.79 9.79
CA LYS A 55 8.69 24.17 9.40
C LYS A 55 7.69 24.81 8.43
N ALA A 56 7.00 23.99 7.64
CA ALA A 56 6.01 24.42 6.65
C ALA A 56 5.00 23.30 6.41
N GLY A 57 3.95 23.58 5.66
CA GLY A 57 2.97 22.59 5.24
C GLY A 57 1.54 22.96 5.60
N ASN A 58 0.58 22.25 5.04
CA ASN A 58 -0.81 22.36 5.43
C ASN A 58 -1.48 21.00 5.28
N SER A 59 -1.68 20.32 6.42
CA SER A 59 -2.27 18.99 6.52
C SER A 59 -3.70 18.92 5.95
N SER A 60 -4.37 20.06 5.80
CA SER A 60 -5.74 20.16 5.31
C SER A 60 -5.83 20.23 3.77
N THR A 61 -4.78 20.68 3.08
CA THR A 61 -4.82 20.95 1.63
C THR A 61 -3.71 20.25 0.83
N GLU A 62 -2.50 20.14 1.40
CA GLU A 62 -1.37 19.55 0.69
C GLU A 62 -1.57 18.06 0.37
N PRO A 63 -2.12 17.22 1.27
CA PRO A 63 -2.37 15.82 0.95
C PRO A 63 -3.21 15.62 -0.32
N TYR A 64 -4.26 16.43 -0.50
CA TYR A 64 -5.12 16.42 -1.69
C TYR A 64 -4.42 16.89 -2.95
N THR A 65 -3.60 17.93 -2.84
CA THR A 65 -2.81 18.44 -3.97
C THR A 65 -1.77 17.42 -4.42
N VAL A 66 -1.05 16.81 -3.48
CA VAL A 66 -0.01 15.81 -3.76
C VAL A 66 -0.62 14.53 -4.32
N ALA A 67 -1.71 14.02 -3.74
CA ALA A 67 -2.42 12.86 -4.25
C ALA A 67 -2.91 13.08 -5.70
N HIS A 68 -3.43 14.27 -6.01
CA HIS A 68 -3.84 14.62 -7.37
C HIS A 68 -2.66 14.60 -8.35
N ASN A 69 -1.52 15.17 -7.95
CA ASN A 69 -0.32 15.17 -8.78
C ASN A 69 0.26 13.78 -9.00
N PHE A 70 0.26 12.89 -8.00
CA PHE A 70 0.65 11.49 -8.18
C PHE A 70 -0.25 10.76 -9.17
N LEU A 71 -1.57 10.99 -9.12
CA LEU A 71 -2.50 10.40 -10.08
C LEU A 71 -2.23 10.87 -11.51
N LEU A 72 -1.99 12.16 -11.70
CA LEU A 72 -1.65 12.71 -13.01
C LEU A 72 -0.29 12.23 -13.51
N ALA A 73 0.72 12.11 -12.63
CA ALA A 73 2.04 11.60 -12.97
C ALA A 73 1.99 10.13 -13.39
N HIS A 74 1.35 9.27 -12.58
CA HIS A 74 1.06 7.88 -12.90
C HIS A 74 0.36 7.75 -14.25
N ALA A 75 -0.76 8.46 -14.43
CA ALA A 75 -1.56 8.35 -15.65
C ALA A 75 -0.82 8.84 -16.90
N THR A 76 0.04 9.86 -16.75
CA THR A 76 0.88 10.35 -17.85
C THR A 76 1.92 9.31 -18.26
N ALA A 77 2.62 8.72 -17.30
CA ALA A 77 3.62 7.68 -17.56
C ALA A 77 2.97 6.41 -18.16
N ALA A 78 1.83 5.97 -17.61
CA ALA A 78 1.07 4.85 -18.13
C ALA A 78 0.58 5.11 -19.56
N SER A 79 0.01 6.29 -19.82
CA SER A 79 -0.43 6.66 -21.16
C SER A 79 0.72 6.74 -22.17
N LEU A 80 1.90 7.18 -21.75
CA LEU A 80 3.12 7.14 -22.57
C LEU A 80 3.51 5.69 -22.89
N TYR A 81 3.59 4.83 -21.87
CA TYR A 81 3.95 3.42 -22.02
C TYR A 81 3.00 2.70 -22.98
N LYS A 82 1.70 2.74 -22.69
CA LYS A 82 0.65 2.06 -23.47
C LYS A 82 0.63 2.46 -24.94
N ARG A 83 0.90 3.73 -25.26
CA ARG A 83 0.89 4.21 -26.66
C ARG A 83 2.18 3.96 -27.41
N ARG A 84 3.34 4.08 -26.77
CA ARG A 84 4.64 4.13 -27.48
C ARG A 84 5.50 2.91 -27.30
N PHE A 85 5.30 2.16 -26.21
CA PHE A 85 6.21 1.10 -25.79
C PHE A 85 5.50 -0.25 -25.71
N GLN A 86 4.31 -0.30 -25.11
CA GLN A 86 3.53 -1.54 -24.95
C GLN A 86 3.32 -2.32 -26.27
N PRO A 87 3.01 -1.71 -27.43
CA PRO A 87 2.80 -2.47 -28.67
C PRO A 87 4.05 -3.24 -29.16
N LYS A 88 5.25 -2.80 -28.74
CA LYS A 88 6.52 -3.43 -29.12
C LYS A 88 7.10 -4.28 -28.00
N GLN A 89 6.86 -3.91 -26.75
CA GLN A 89 7.47 -4.54 -25.58
C GLN A 89 6.60 -5.65 -24.99
N GLY A 90 5.27 -5.58 -25.19
CA GLY A 90 4.31 -6.68 -24.99
C GLY A 90 3.60 -6.75 -23.64
N GLU A 91 3.64 -5.71 -22.78
CA GLU A 91 3.52 -5.97 -21.33
C GLU A 91 2.73 -4.94 -20.52
N GLN A 92 2.68 -5.09 -19.19
CA GLN A 92 1.73 -4.46 -18.30
C GLN A 92 2.33 -3.28 -17.50
N ILE A 93 1.52 -2.24 -17.28
CA ILE A 93 1.87 -1.14 -16.37
C ILE A 93 0.79 -0.93 -15.30
N GLY A 94 1.20 -0.68 -14.07
CA GLY A 94 0.31 -0.54 -12.93
C GLY A 94 0.79 0.46 -11.88
N VAL A 95 0.06 0.49 -10.77
CA VAL A 95 0.38 1.24 -9.55
C VAL A 95 0.29 0.28 -8.37
N SER A 96 1.17 0.43 -7.38
CA SER A 96 1.11 -0.33 -6.14
C SER A 96 0.48 0.55 -5.06
N VAL A 97 -0.59 0.09 -4.44
CA VAL A 97 -1.27 0.81 -3.35
C VAL A 97 -1.13 0.03 -2.05
N SER A 98 -1.00 0.79 -0.95
CA SER A 98 -0.91 0.27 0.40
C SER A 98 -2.11 0.70 1.20
N ALA A 99 -2.63 -0.23 2.00
CA ALA A 99 -3.72 0.04 2.90
C ALA A 99 -3.84 -1.04 3.96
N GLN A 100 -4.42 -0.64 5.08
CA GLN A 100 -4.94 -1.59 6.04
C GLN A 100 -6.33 -2.05 5.56
N TYR A 101 -6.68 -3.30 5.81
CA TYR A 101 -8.08 -3.69 5.66
C TYR A 101 -8.88 -3.22 6.87
N TYR A 102 -9.93 -2.45 6.64
CA TYR A 102 -10.87 -2.05 7.69
C TYR A 102 -11.95 -3.09 7.88
N GLU A 103 -11.89 -3.81 9.00
CA GLU A 103 -12.99 -4.64 9.47
C GLU A 103 -14.01 -3.72 10.19
N PRO A 104 -15.32 -3.82 9.93
CA PRO A 104 -16.31 -3.06 10.68
C PRO A 104 -16.24 -3.42 12.18
N TYR A 105 -16.22 -2.42 13.05
CA TYR A 105 -16.20 -2.66 14.51
C TYR A 105 -17.39 -3.53 14.95
N SER A 106 -18.59 -3.27 14.42
CA SER A 106 -19.78 -4.08 14.66
C SER A 106 -20.57 -4.38 13.38
N LYS A 107 -21.64 -5.16 13.51
CA LYS A 107 -22.63 -5.40 12.44
C LYS A 107 -23.59 -4.22 12.24
N SER A 108 -23.35 -3.05 12.84
CA SER A 108 -24.17 -1.88 12.57
C SER A 108 -23.96 -1.38 11.13
N PRO A 109 -25.00 -0.85 10.46
CA PRO A 109 -24.84 -0.18 9.17
C PRO A 109 -23.81 0.97 9.23
N GLN A 110 -23.71 1.66 10.36
CA GLN A 110 -22.81 2.79 10.58
C GLN A 110 -21.34 2.34 10.54
N ASP A 111 -20.98 1.27 11.26
CA ASP A 111 -19.59 0.77 11.27
C ASP A 111 -19.21 0.13 9.93
N ARG A 112 -20.16 -0.50 9.23
CA ARG A 112 -19.93 -0.95 7.83
C ARG A 112 -19.66 0.22 6.90
N ALA A 113 -20.44 1.30 7.03
CA ALA A 113 -20.22 2.52 6.26
C ALA A 113 -18.87 3.17 6.63
N ALA A 114 -18.47 3.14 7.90
CA ALA A 114 -17.18 3.63 8.38
C ALA A 114 -16.00 2.85 7.78
N ALA A 115 -16.05 1.51 7.82
CA ALA A 115 -15.03 0.67 7.18
C ALA A 115 -14.90 0.98 5.68
N LYS A 116 -16.04 1.15 4.97
CA LYS A 116 -16.03 1.53 3.56
C LYS A 116 -15.46 2.94 3.36
N ARG A 117 -15.79 3.92 4.21
CA ARG A 117 -15.21 5.27 4.14
C ARG A 117 -13.70 5.23 4.34
N GLY A 118 -13.21 4.45 5.29
CA GLY A 118 -11.77 4.22 5.48
C GLY A 118 -11.12 3.74 4.18
N LEU A 119 -11.66 2.70 3.55
CA LEU A 119 -11.16 2.21 2.26
C LEU A 119 -11.31 3.21 1.11
N ASP A 120 -12.35 4.06 1.11
CA ASP A 120 -12.51 5.14 0.13
C ASP A 120 -11.40 6.20 0.30
N PHE A 121 -11.02 6.55 1.53
CA PHE A 121 -9.92 7.50 1.83
C PHE A 121 -8.53 6.86 1.79
N GLU A 122 -8.42 5.52 1.74
CA GLU A 122 -7.16 4.84 1.46
C GLU A 122 -7.05 4.47 -0.02
N ILE A 123 -7.28 3.20 -0.40
CA ILE A 123 -7.09 2.77 -1.79
C ILE A 123 -8.07 3.44 -2.76
N GLY A 124 -9.28 3.77 -2.32
CA GLY A 124 -10.31 4.37 -3.17
C GLY A 124 -9.89 5.75 -3.70
N TRP A 125 -9.08 6.48 -2.93
CA TRP A 125 -8.55 7.78 -3.31
C TRP A 125 -7.73 7.70 -4.60
N PHE A 126 -6.94 6.64 -4.75
CA PHE A 126 -6.07 6.45 -5.91
C PHE A 126 -6.68 5.56 -6.99
N LEU A 127 -7.42 4.51 -6.61
CA LEU A 127 -7.94 3.54 -7.57
C LEU A 127 -9.26 3.98 -8.22
N LYS A 128 -10.17 4.69 -7.53
CA LYS A 128 -11.43 5.13 -8.16
C LYS A 128 -11.21 6.12 -9.31
N PRO A 129 -10.29 7.10 -9.23
CA PRO A 129 -9.92 7.90 -10.39
C PRO A 129 -9.46 7.06 -11.58
N SER A 130 -8.61 6.05 -11.35
CA SER A 130 -8.10 5.22 -12.43
C SER A 130 -9.14 4.27 -13.03
N VAL A 131 -10.17 3.86 -12.28
CA VAL A 131 -11.25 2.99 -12.79
C VAL A 131 -12.41 3.79 -13.39
N PHE A 132 -12.80 4.89 -12.76
CA PHE A 132 -14.05 5.61 -13.05
C PHE A 132 -13.84 7.04 -13.54
N GLY A 133 -12.62 7.59 -13.44
CA GLY A 133 -12.32 8.97 -13.83
C GLY A 133 -12.70 10.01 -12.77
N HIS A 134 -13.03 9.60 -11.55
CA HIS A 134 -13.34 10.53 -10.47
C HIS A 134 -13.02 9.95 -9.09
N TYR A 135 -12.79 10.84 -8.12
CA TYR A 135 -12.64 10.49 -6.70
C TYR A 135 -13.91 9.84 -6.12
N PRO A 136 -13.80 9.12 -4.99
CA PRO A 136 -14.96 8.62 -4.25
C PRO A 136 -15.95 9.74 -3.90
N LYS A 137 -17.26 9.45 -3.97
CA LYS A 137 -18.32 10.44 -3.73
C LYS A 137 -18.19 11.08 -2.35
N ILE A 138 -17.92 10.28 -1.32
CA ILE A 138 -17.82 10.76 0.08
C ILE A 138 -16.65 11.73 0.25
N MET A 139 -15.50 11.47 -0.36
CA MET A 139 -14.35 12.38 -0.32
C MET A 139 -14.69 13.72 -0.95
N ARG A 140 -15.39 13.74 -2.09
CA ARG A 140 -15.81 15.00 -2.73
C ARG A 140 -16.76 15.81 -1.86
N MET A 141 -17.64 15.14 -1.10
CA MET A 141 -18.59 15.81 -0.20
C MET A 141 -17.90 16.41 1.03
N ILE A 142 -16.89 15.73 1.58
CA ILE A 142 -16.16 16.16 2.78
C ILE A 142 -15.07 17.19 2.44
N ALA A 143 -14.20 16.89 1.47
CA ALA A 143 -13.06 17.73 1.14
C ALA A 143 -13.42 18.97 0.30
N LYS A 144 -14.52 18.90 -0.46
CA LYS A 144 -15.05 20.01 -1.29
C LYS A 144 -13.95 20.64 -2.14
N ASP A 145 -13.69 21.94 -1.99
CA ASP A 145 -12.73 22.69 -2.80
C ASP A 145 -11.26 22.37 -2.46
N ARG A 146 -10.99 21.70 -1.32
CA ARG A 146 -9.65 21.20 -1.00
C ARG A 146 -9.26 20.02 -1.87
N LEU A 147 -10.23 19.29 -2.43
CA LEU A 147 -9.98 18.17 -3.35
C LEU A 147 -9.99 18.68 -4.80
N PRO A 148 -8.84 18.63 -5.51
CA PRO A 148 -8.76 19.15 -6.87
C PRO A 148 -9.72 18.43 -7.83
N LYS A 149 -10.18 19.15 -8.85
CA LYS A 149 -11.10 18.63 -9.87
C LYS A 149 -10.32 18.27 -11.12
N PHE A 150 -10.48 17.05 -11.62
CA PHE A 150 -9.96 16.68 -12.93
C PHE A 150 -10.70 17.43 -14.04
N SER A 151 -9.96 18.07 -14.93
CA SER A 151 -10.48 18.56 -16.22
C SER A 151 -10.97 17.40 -17.09
N ALA A 152 -11.72 17.68 -18.16
CA ALA A 152 -12.19 16.65 -19.09
C ALA A 152 -11.02 15.83 -19.70
N LYS A 153 -9.91 16.50 -20.03
CA LYS A 153 -8.69 15.87 -20.54
C LYS A 153 -8.05 14.96 -19.51
N GLU A 154 -7.97 15.40 -18.26
CA GLU A 154 -7.38 14.61 -17.18
C GLU A 154 -8.25 13.41 -16.81
N LYS A 155 -9.58 13.56 -16.77
CA LYS A 155 -10.49 12.42 -16.57
C LYS A 155 -10.25 11.32 -17.61
N LYS A 156 -10.08 11.69 -18.88
CA LYS A 156 -9.75 10.76 -19.96
C LYS A 156 -8.36 10.15 -19.82
N LEU A 157 -7.41 10.90 -19.26
CA LEU A 157 -6.04 10.44 -19.02
C LEU A 157 -5.95 9.43 -17.87
N VAL A 158 -6.59 9.71 -16.73
CA VAL A 158 -6.53 8.86 -15.54
C VAL A 158 -7.37 7.60 -15.68
N LYS A 159 -8.54 7.68 -16.33
CA LYS A 159 -9.40 6.51 -16.50
C LYS A 159 -8.73 5.47 -17.42
N GLY A 160 -8.53 4.25 -16.90
CA GLY A 160 -7.86 3.15 -17.60
C GLY A 160 -6.32 3.21 -17.55
N SER A 161 -5.74 3.98 -16.62
CA SER A 161 -4.30 4.19 -16.53
C SER A 161 -3.47 3.02 -15.98
N PHE A 162 -4.05 1.82 -15.85
CA PHE A 162 -3.32 0.62 -15.43
C PHE A 162 -3.81 -0.61 -16.20
N ASP A 163 -2.98 -1.65 -16.23
CA ASP A 163 -3.30 -3.00 -16.72
C ASP A 163 -3.46 -3.98 -15.54
N PHE A 164 -2.78 -3.70 -14.42
CA PHE A 164 -2.92 -4.42 -13.15
C PHE A 164 -2.87 -3.46 -11.94
N MET A 165 -3.29 -3.95 -10.78
CA MET A 165 -3.14 -3.28 -9.50
C MET A 165 -2.17 -4.05 -8.60
N GLY A 166 -1.17 -3.36 -8.06
CA GLY A 166 -0.35 -3.86 -6.95
C GLY A 166 -1.06 -3.59 -5.63
N LEU A 167 -1.08 -4.58 -4.74
CA LEU A 167 -1.56 -4.45 -3.37
C LEU A 167 -0.45 -4.77 -2.38
N ASN A 168 -0.12 -3.80 -1.55
CA ASN A 168 0.72 -3.97 -0.38
C ASN A 168 -0.19 -4.18 0.84
N PHE A 169 -0.08 -5.33 1.50
CA PHE A 169 -0.92 -5.69 2.63
C PHE A 169 -0.10 -6.29 3.76
N TYR A 170 -0.29 -5.75 4.96
CA TYR A 170 0.41 -6.19 6.17
C TYR A 170 -0.55 -6.59 7.31
N THR A 171 -1.64 -5.84 7.50
CA THR A 171 -2.53 -5.97 8.66
C THR A 171 -3.96 -5.52 8.35
N ALA A 172 -4.87 -5.84 9.27
CA ALA A 172 -6.21 -5.26 9.34
C ALA A 172 -6.41 -4.52 10.67
N ILE A 173 -7.42 -3.66 10.73
CA ILE A 173 -7.82 -2.92 11.92
C ILE A 173 -9.34 -2.74 11.96
N TYR A 174 -9.94 -2.57 13.13
CA TYR A 174 -11.36 -2.24 13.20
C TYR A 174 -11.59 -0.76 12.92
N ALA A 175 -12.65 -0.46 12.16
CA ALA A 175 -13.17 0.88 11.97
C ALA A 175 -14.54 1.03 12.66
N LYS A 176 -14.63 1.99 13.58
CA LYS A 176 -15.85 2.40 14.26
C LYS A 176 -16.32 3.76 13.73
N SER A 177 -17.61 3.91 13.52
CA SER A 177 -18.15 5.13 12.94
C SER A 177 -18.04 6.33 13.87
N ILE A 178 -17.58 7.45 13.31
CA ILE A 178 -17.84 8.79 13.82
C ILE A 178 -18.91 9.40 12.90
N PRO A 179 -19.94 10.10 13.43
CA PRO A 179 -20.87 10.85 12.60
C PRO A 179 -20.13 11.81 11.67
N VAL A 180 -20.46 11.79 10.38
CA VAL A 180 -19.83 12.69 9.41
C VAL A 180 -20.41 14.08 9.59
N ASP A 181 -19.54 15.05 9.91
CA ASP A 181 -19.90 16.46 9.92
C ASP A 181 -19.38 17.15 8.65
N PHE A 182 -20.30 17.48 7.74
CA PHE A 182 -19.96 18.16 6.48
C PHE A 182 -19.62 19.65 6.66
N HIS A 183 -19.75 20.19 7.87
CA HIS A 183 -19.44 21.58 8.23
C HIS A 183 -18.20 21.68 9.14
N ALA A 184 -17.61 20.55 9.52
CA ALA A 184 -16.39 20.53 10.32
C ALA A 184 -15.28 21.39 9.69
N LEU A 185 -14.57 22.13 10.53
CA LEU A 185 -13.40 22.89 10.09
C LEU A 185 -12.35 21.92 9.55
N PRO A 186 -11.75 22.21 8.39
CA PRO A 186 -10.87 21.28 7.73
C PRO A 186 -9.48 21.34 8.39
N VAL A 187 -9.21 20.41 9.30
CA VAL A 187 -7.94 20.36 10.07
C VAL A 187 -6.87 19.50 9.38
N SER A 188 -7.24 18.35 8.83
CA SER A 188 -6.33 17.45 8.12
C SER A 188 -7.06 16.43 7.24
N SER A 189 -6.35 15.84 6.28
CA SER A 189 -6.89 14.74 5.47
C SER A 189 -7.22 13.48 6.28
N THR A 190 -6.47 13.23 7.36
CA THR A 190 -6.72 12.09 8.27
C THR A 190 -7.99 12.30 9.10
N ALA A 191 -8.29 13.53 9.51
CA ALA A 191 -9.53 13.84 10.23
C ALA A 191 -10.78 13.73 9.34
N ASP A 192 -10.65 13.98 8.04
CA ASP A 192 -11.75 13.95 7.06
C ASP A 192 -12.38 12.55 6.88
N VAL A 193 -11.78 11.49 7.43
CA VAL A 193 -12.28 10.11 7.26
C VAL A 193 -13.49 9.82 8.17
N PHE A 194 -13.61 10.53 9.31
CA PHE A 194 -14.63 10.32 10.33
C PHE A 194 -14.76 8.85 10.77
N ILE A 195 -13.63 8.25 11.15
CA ILE A 195 -13.58 6.90 11.72
C ILE A 195 -12.69 6.92 12.96
N ASN A 196 -13.07 6.14 13.96
CA ASN A 196 -12.16 5.76 15.02
C ASN A 196 -11.59 4.38 14.68
N ILE A 197 -10.27 4.24 14.71
CA ILE A 197 -9.59 2.97 14.43
C ILE A 197 -9.15 2.33 15.73
N THR A 198 -9.30 1.01 15.82
CA THR A 198 -8.85 0.25 17.00
C THR A 198 -8.43 -1.15 16.59
N ALA A 199 -7.38 -1.67 17.20
CA ALA A 199 -7.00 -3.06 17.03
C ALA A 199 -7.88 -4.02 17.83
N GLU A 200 -8.67 -3.51 18.78
CA GLU A 200 -9.45 -4.31 19.72
C GLU A 200 -10.95 -4.09 19.57
N ARG A 201 -11.70 -5.16 19.81
CA ARG A 201 -13.16 -5.13 19.94
C ARG A 201 -13.55 -5.79 21.24
N ASN A 202 -14.17 -5.01 22.13
CA ASN A 202 -14.57 -5.46 23.47
C ASN A 202 -13.40 -6.09 24.25
N GLY A 203 -12.23 -5.45 24.19
CA GLY A 203 -11.00 -5.92 24.85
C GLY A 203 -10.30 -7.11 24.17
N VAL A 204 -10.78 -7.56 23.00
CA VAL A 204 -10.17 -8.66 22.24
C VAL A 204 -9.47 -8.11 20.99
N PRO A 205 -8.15 -8.26 20.85
CA PRO A 205 -7.42 -7.90 19.63
C PRO A 205 -7.96 -8.60 18.38
N ILE A 206 -7.85 -7.93 17.23
CA ILE A 206 -8.27 -8.46 15.93
C ILE A 206 -7.48 -9.72 15.54
N GLY A 207 -6.25 -9.84 16.05
CA GLY A 207 -5.40 -11.01 15.94
C GLY A 207 -4.21 -10.90 16.90
N PRO A 208 -3.28 -11.88 16.89
CA PRO A 208 -2.03 -11.79 17.64
C PRO A 208 -1.22 -10.56 17.21
N LEU A 209 -0.61 -9.87 18.16
CA LEU A 209 0.35 -8.82 17.90
C LEU A 209 1.59 -9.41 17.20
N ILE A 210 2.01 -8.78 16.11
CA ILE A 210 3.16 -9.17 15.31
C ILE A 210 3.95 -7.93 14.88
N GLY A 211 5.19 -8.14 14.46
CA GLY A 211 6.08 -7.09 13.98
C GLY A 211 7.21 -6.75 14.95
N GLY A 212 8.00 -5.74 14.60
CA GLY A 212 9.12 -5.25 15.42
C GLY A 212 8.71 -4.08 16.31
N SER A 213 9.65 -3.61 17.14
CA SER A 213 9.41 -2.54 18.13
C SER A 213 8.84 -1.24 17.53
N GLU A 214 9.14 -0.95 16.26
CA GLU A 214 8.67 0.23 15.52
C GLU A 214 7.59 -0.10 14.48
N THR A 215 7.08 -1.33 14.45
CA THR A 215 6.04 -1.79 13.50
C THR A 215 5.00 -2.64 14.22
N THR A 216 3.96 -1.98 14.75
CA THR A 216 2.85 -2.64 15.43
C THR A 216 1.80 -3.12 14.43
N TYR A 217 1.82 -4.41 14.10
CA TYR A 217 0.82 -5.06 13.24
C TYR A 217 0.06 -6.16 13.98
N TYR A 218 -1.07 -6.56 13.42
CA TYR A 218 -1.86 -7.67 13.95
C TYR A 218 -2.04 -8.74 12.87
N LEU A 219 -1.77 -9.98 13.23
CA LEU A 219 -1.88 -11.10 12.30
C LEU A 219 -3.37 -11.34 11.99
N TYR A 220 -3.83 -10.84 10.85
CA TYR A 220 -5.19 -11.05 10.38
C TYR A 220 -5.28 -11.44 8.90
N PRO A 221 -4.87 -12.66 8.53
CA PRO A 221 -4.86 -13.13 7.14
C PRO A 221 -6.24 -13.12 6.47
N LYS A 222 -7.32 -13.26 7.25
CA LYS A 222 -8.69 -13.14 6.75
C LYS A 222 -8.98 -11.74 6.19
N GLY A 223 -8.33 -10.71 6.73
CA GLY A 223 -8.37 -9.35 6.20
C GLY A 223 -7.90 -9.28 4.76
N LEU A 224 -6.79 -9.94 4.40
CA LEU A 224 -6.31 -9.97 3.02
C LEU A 224 -7.34 -10.61 2.07
N GLN A 225 -7.94 -11.74 2.47
CA GLN A 225 -8.99 -12.36 1.66
C GLN A 225 -10.17 -11.39 1.46
N ASN A 226 -10.67 -10.79 2.54
CA ASN A 226 -11.80 -9.86 2.47
C ASN A 226 -11.45 -8.63 1.62
N PHE A 227 -10.20 -8.17 1.69
CA PHE A 227 -9.73 -7.03 0.92
C PHE A 227 -9.68 -7.33 -0.58
N LEU A 228 -9.14 -8.49 -0.95
CA LEU A 228 -9.11 -8.97 -2.32
C LEU A 228 -10.52 -9.11 -2.91
N GLU A 229 -11.45 -9.67 -2.13
CA GLU A 229 -12.86 -9.78 -2.53
C GLU A 229 -13.54 -8.41 -2.61
N TYR A 230 -13.19 -7.46 -1.74
CA TYR A 230 -13.63 -6.07 -1.84
C TYR A 230 -13.13 -5.44 -3.15
N MET A 231 -11.85 -5.59 -3.48
CA MET A 231 -11.28 -5.01 -4.70
C MET A 231 -11.93 -5.58 -5.96
N LYS A 232 -12.22 -6.88 -5.97
CA LYS A 232 -12.99 -7.53 -7.04
C LYS A 232 -14.33 -6.82 -7.28
N ARG A 233 -15.11 -6.59 -6.21
CA ARG A 233 -16.45 -5.97 -6.31
C ARG A 233 -16.40 -4.49 -6.69
N GLU A 234 -15.46 -3.74 -6.13
CA GLU A 234 -15.45 -2.27 -6.25
C GLU A 234 -14.69 -1.74 -7.47
N PHE A 235 -13.77 -2.53 -8.03
CA PHE A 235 -12.87 -2.08 -9.10
C PHE A 235 -12.91 -2.94 -10.37
N LYS A 236 -14.02 -3.64 -10.62
CA LYS A 236 -14.25 -4.44 -11.84
C LYS A 236 -13.29 -5.64 -12.01
N ASN A 237 -12.95 -6.31 -10.91
CA ASN A 237 -12.08 -7.50 -10.88
C ASN A 237 -10.78 -7.37 -11.70
N PRO A 238 -9.93 -6.36 -11.39
CA PRO A 238 -8.69 -6.14 -12.12
C PRO A 238 -7.70 -7.28 -11.88
N ALA A 239 -6.68 -7.42 -12.74
CA ALA A 239 -5.52 -8.24 -12.40
C ALA A 239 -4.84 -7.66 -11.16
N ILE A 240 -4.61 -8.49 -10.14
CA ILE A 240 -4.02 -8.08 -8.86
C ILE A 240 -2.72 -8.82 -8.64
N TYR A 241 -1.66 -8.09 -8.29
CA TYR A 241 -0.42 -8.65 -7.75
C TYR A 241 -0.33 -8.24 -6.29
N ILE A 242 -0.06 -9.20 -5.39
CA ILE A 242 0.36 -8.83 -4.04
C ILE A 242 1.81 -8.38 -4.16
N THR A 243 2.02 -7.07 -4.09
CA THR A 243 3.32 -6.44 -4.35
C THR A 243 4.19 -6.35 -3.10
N GLU A 244 3.56 -6.33 -1.93
CA GLU A 244 4.22 -6.49 -0.65
C GLU A 244 3.32 -7.22 0.34
N ASN A 245 3.92 -8.15 1.08
CA ASN A 245 3.33 -8.80 2.23
C ASN A 245 4.48 -9.35 3.08
N GLY A 246 4.55 -8.96 4.35
CA GLY A 246 5.76 -9.16 5.13
C GLY A 246 5.53 -9.18 6.62
N LEU A 247 6.53 -9.72 7.33
CA LEU A 247 6.56 -9.72 8.79
C LEU A 247 7.91 -9.17 9.24
N SER A 248 7.90 -8.09 10.01
CA SER A 248 9.09 -7.56 10.68
C SER A 248 9.41 -8.35 11.94
N GLN A 249 10.70 -8.35 12.29
CA GLN A 249 11.20 -8.74 13.59
C GLN A 249 12.18 -7.66 14.08
N THR A 250 12.23 -7.42 15.39
CA THR A 250 13.23 -6.51 15.96
C THR A 250 14.63 -7.10 15.79
N ARG A 251 15.56 -6.28 15.28
CA ARG A 251 16.99 -6.59 15.20
C ARG A 251 17.55 -6.78 16.61
N ASN A 252 18.25 -7.88 16.82
CA ASN A 252 19.00 -8.12 18.04
C ASN A 252 20.30 -8.84 17.69
N ASP A 253 21.36 -8.06 17.48
CA ASP A 253 22.66 -8.57 17.06
C ASP A 253 23.43 -9.29 18.20
N SER A 254 22.97 -9.16 19.45
CA SER A 254 23.54 -9.89 20.59
C SER A 254 23.16 -11.38 20.59
N LEU A 255 22.15 -11.77 19.81
CA LEU A 255 21.75 -13.17 19.68
C LEU A 255 22.71 -13.94 18.77
N PRO A 256 23.00 -15.22 19.05
CA PRO A 256 23.77 -16.06 18.13
C PRO A 256 23.12 -16.09 16.74
N LEU A 257 23.92 -16.08 15.67
CA LEU A 257 23.42 -16.05 14.28
C LEU A 257 22.38 -17.16 14.03
N LYS A 258 22.59 -18.37 14.55
CA LYS A 258 21.64 -19.48 14.42
C LYS A 258 20.23 -19.13 14.95
N VAL A 259 20.14 -18.35 16.01
CA VAL A 259 18.86 -17.87 16.58
C VAL A 259 18.27 -16.78 15.69
N GLN A 260 19.09 -15.84 15.20
CA GLN A 260 18.62 -14.78 14.29
C GLN A 260 18.09 -15.32 12.95
N LEU A 261 18.62 -16.45 12.48
CA LEU A 261 18.17 -17.13 11.26
C LEU A 261 16.89 -17.97 11.45
N ASN A 262 16.53 -18.29 12.70
CA ASN A 262 15.33 -19.05 13.02
C ASN A 262 14.12 -18.11 13.10
N ASP A 263 13.43 -17.98 11.97
CA ASP A 263 12.30 -17.10 11.79
C ASP A 263 11.01 -17.84 11.39
N THR A 264 10.71 -18.94 12.08
CA THR A 264 9.52 -19.77 11.81
C THR A 264 8.21 -18.98 11.84
N SER A 265 8.08 -17.95 12.67
CA SER A 265 6.91 -17.06 12.67
C SER A 265 6.68 -16.37 11.33
N ARG A 266 7.75 -16.09 10.57
CA ARG A 266 7.68 -15.56 9.20
C ARG A 266 7.13 -16.60 8.24
N ILE A 267 7.51 -17.87 8.38
CA ILE A 267 6.94 -18.97 7.61
C ILE A 267 5.43 -19.06 7.86
N ASP A 268 5.02 -19.09 9.14
CA ASP A 268 3.61 -19.18 9.52
C ASP A 268 2.79 -18.01 8.97
N TYR A 269 3.35 -16.80 9.01
CA TYR A 269 2.74 -15.61 8.42
C TYR A 269 2.50 -15.80 6.92
N ILE A 270 3.53 -16.22 6.17
CA ILE A 270 3.46 -16.40 4.71
C ILE A 270 2.42 -17.47 4.36
N VAL A 271 2.48 -18.64 5.01
CA VAL A 271 1.56 -19.76 4.78
C VAL A 271 0.10 -19.34 4.98
N GLN A 272 -0.19 -18.63 6.07
CA GLN A 272 -1.55 -18.21 6.36
C GLN A 272 -2.08 -17.19 5.34
N HIS A 273 -1.26 -16.26 4.86
CA HIS A 273 -1.66 -15.30 3.83
C HIS A 273 -1.81 -15.97 2.45
N LEU A 274 -0.90 -16.86 2.05
CA LEU A 274 -1.00 -17.63 0.81
C LEU A 274 -2.27 -18.50 0.77
N TYR A 275 -2.62 -19.12 1.90
CA TYR A 275 -3.88 -19.87 2.02
C TYR A 275 -5.11 -18.96 1.76
N ARG A 276 -5.11 -17.75 2.29
CA ARG A 276 -6.19 -16.77 2.14
C ARG A 276 -6.25 -16.18 0.72
N ILE A 277 -5.10 -15.96 0.08
CA ILE A 277 -5.02 -15.60 -1.34
C ILE A 277 -5.63 -16.73 -2.20
N ARG A 278 -5.27 -18.00 -1.94
CA ARG A 278 -5.85 -19.15 -2.66
C ARG A 278 -7.37 -19.22 -2.50
N LYS A 279 -7.91 -18.92 -1.31
CA LYS A 279 -9.36 -18.82 -1.08
C LYS A 279 -9.99 -17.68 -1.89
N ALA A 280 -9.36 -16.51 -1.94
CA ALA A 280 -9.84 -15.38 -2.75
C ALA A 280 -9.85 -15.72 -4.25
N ILE A 281 -8.81 -16.40 -4.75
CA ILE A 281 -8.75 -16.90 -6.13
C ILE A 281 -9.90 -17.87 -6.41
N LYS A 282 -10.16 -18.83 -5.51
CA LYS A 282 -11.33 -19.73 -5.61
C LYS A 282 -12.66 -18.98 -5.62
N ASN A 283 -12.73 -17.82 -4.97
CA ASN A 283 -13.90 -16.94 -4.99
C ASN A 283 -13.92 -15.99 -6.22
N GLY A 284 -13.07 -16.24 -7.22
CA GLY A 284 -13.04 -15.56 -8.51
C GLY A 284 -12.28 -14.23 -8.52
N VAL A 285 -11.44 -13.94 -7.52
CA VAL A 285 -10.54 -12.79 -7.56
C VAL A 285 -9.38 -13.08 -8.51
N ASN A 286 -9.07 -12.14 -9.40
CA ASN A 286 -8.03 -12.29 -10.41
C ASN A 286 -6.61 -11.98 -9.88
N VAL A 287 -6.14 -12.74 -8.90
CA VAL A 287 -4.76 -12.62 -8.38
C VAL A 287 -3.77 -13.33 -9.31
N LYS A 288 -2.68 -12.64 -9.66
CA LYS A 288 -1.67 -13.09 -10.65
C LYS A 288 -0.29 -13.35 -10.07
N GLY A 289 0.01 -12.86 -8.86
CA GLY A 289 1.31 -13.07 -8.25
C GLY A 289 1.37 -12.64 -6.79
N TYR A 290 2.42 -13.09 -6.11
CA TYR A 290 2.73 -12.79 -4.73
C TYR A 290 4.22 -12.48 -4.59
N PHE A 291 4.53 -11.30 -4.05
CA PHE A 291 5.88 -10.85 -3.75
C PHE A 291 5.99 -10.60 -2.23
N TYR A 292 6.94 -11.30 -1.61
CA TYR A 292 7.20 -11.17 -0.18
C TYR A 292 8.03 -9.92 0.11
N TRP A 293 7.61 -9.15 1.13
CA TRP A 293 8.44 -8.08 1.70
C TRP A 293 9.21 -8.61 2.92
N SER A 294 10.53 -8.75 2.88
CA SER A 294 11.45 -8.34 1.81
C SER A 294 12.43 -9.46 1.43
N LEU A 295 13.16 -9.27 0.33
CA LEU A 295 14.24 -10.17 -0.03
C LEU A 295 15.35 -10.14 1.04
N LEU A 296 15.77 -8.95 1.45
CA LEU A 296 16.90 -8.71 2.36
C LEU A 296 16.46 -7.87 3.55
N ASP A 297 17.08 -8.09 4.71
CA ASP A 297 17.06 -7.09 5.78
C ASP A 297 17.66 -5.77 5.26
N GLY A 298 17.13 -4.63 5.71
CA GLY A 298 17.56 -3.34 5.20
C GLY A 298 17.06 -2.16 6.03
N PHE A 299 17.14 -0.98 5.42
CA PHE A 299 16.70 0.28 6.00
C PHE A 299 15.17 0.41 5.88
N GLU A 300 14.49 0.50 7.03
CA GLU A 300 13.03 0.59 7.16
C GLU A 300 12.61 2.01 7.56
N TRP A 301 12.82 2.96 6.63
CA TRP A 301 12.38 4.35 6.77
C TRP A 301 12.81 4.98 8.12
N ILE A 302 11.86 5.51 8.88
CA ILE A 302 12.12 6.16 10.18
C ILE A 302 12.62 5.19 11.25
N ALA A 303 12.41 3.88 11.09
CA ALA A 303 12.91 2.85 12.00
C ALA A 303 14.38 2.49 11.74
N GLY A 304 14.99 3.05 10.68
CA GLY A 304 16.38 2.76 10.33
C GLY A 304 16.60 1.26 10.15
N TYR A 305 17.60 0.70 10.84
CA TYR A 305 17.91 -0.74 10.76
C TYR A 305 17.37 -1.54 11.95
N ILE A 306 16.41 -0.99 12.71
CA ILE A 306 15.83 -1.65 13.88
C ILE A 306 14.94 -2.83 13.47
N ASN A 307 14.21 -2.71 12.36
CA ASN A 307 13.34 -3.78 11.87
C ASN A 307 14.05 -4.64 10.81
N ARG A 308 13.78 -5.94 10.85
CA ARG A 308 14.27 -6.94 9.88
C ARG A 308 13.08 -7.63 9.21
N PHE A 309 12.85 -7.33 7.93
CA PHE A 309 11.81 -7.96 7.10
C PHE A 309 12.32 -9.09 6.20
N GLY A 310 13.64 -9.20 6.01
CA GLY A 310 14.23 -10.01 4.95
C GLY A 310 14.04 -11.51 5.13
N LEU A 311 13.83 -12.21 4.02
CA LEU A 311 14.08 -13.66 3.92
C LEU A 311 15.56 -13.99 4.11
N TYR A 312 16.45 -13.05 3.76
CA TYR A 312 17.88 -13.15 3.99
C TYR A 312 18.31 -12.17 5.08
N HIS A 313 19.03 -12.70 6.05
CA HIS A 313 19.74 -11.92 7.05
C HIS A 313 20.87 -11.15 6.39
N ILE A 314 21.01 -9.87 6.73
CA ILE A 314 22.18 -9.05 6.40
C ILE A 314 23.05 -8.86 7.64
N ASP A 315 24.33 -9.19 7.53
CA ASP A 315 25.34 -8.83 8.51
C ASP A 315 25.95 -7.46 8.17
N TYR A 316 25.54 -6.43 8.91
CA TYR A 316 26.02 -5.07 8.71
C TYR A 316 27.50 -4.87 9.08
N ASN A 317 28.09 -5.78 9.85
CA ASN A 317 29.49 -5.72 10.29
C ASN A 317 30.42 -6.60 9.44
N SER A 318 29.86 -7.46 8.57
CA SER A 318 30.62 -8.39 7.73
C SER A 318 30.32 -8.18 6.26
N ASN A 319 30.74 -7.03 5.72
CA ASN A 319 30.61 -6.68 4.29
C ASN A 319 29.19 -6.91 3.72
N LEU A 320 28.16 -6.68 4.52
CA LEU A 320 26.76 -6.94 4.16
C LEU A 320 26.53 -8.40 3.75
N THR A 321 27.14 -9.39 4.41
CA THR A 321 26.96 -10.81 4.05
C THR A 321 25.50 -11.23 4.10
N ARG A 322 25.03 -11.96 3.08
CA ARG A 322 23.63 -12.44 2.94
C ARG A 322 23.56 -13.89 3.40
N THR A 323 22.79 -14.16 4.45
CA THR A 323 22.60 -15.52 4.97
C THR A 323 21.11 -15.90 4.91
N PRO A 324 20.71 -17.00 4.26
CA PRO A 324 19.31 -17.38 4.16
C PRO A 324 18.76 -17.76 5.54
N LYS A 325 17.67 -17.11 5.94
CA LYS A 325 16.89 -17.51 7.12
C LYS A 325 16.10 -18.78 6.81
N ASP A 326 15.47 -19.36 7.82
CA ASP A 326 14.67 -20.56 7.64
C ASP A 326 13.45 -20.32 6.73
N SER A 327 12.90 -19.12 6.74
CA SER A 327 11.89 -18.65 5.79
C SER A 327 12.36 -18.68 4.34
N ALA A 328 13.59 -18.25 4.01
CA ALA A 328 14.14 -18.35 2.66
C ALA A 328 14.27 -19.82 2.21
N LYS A 329 14.76 -20.69 3.10
CA LYS A 329 14.91 -22.13 2.82
C LYS A 329 13.55 -22.78 2.58
N TRP A 330 12.55 -22.42 3.38
CA TRP A 330 11.17 -22.86 3.21
C TRP A 330 10.58 -22.35 1.89
N PHE A 331 10.71 -21.06 1.59
CA PHE A 331 10.18 -20.43 0.37
C PHE A 331 10.75 -21.10 -0.89
N LYS A 332 12.05 -21.41 -0.89
CA LYS A 332 12.71 -22.18 -1.96
C LYS A 332 12.08 -23.56 -2.16
N ARG A 333 11.78 -24.30 -1.08
CA ARG A 333 11.13 -25.62 -1.17
C ARG A 333 9.70 -25.50 -1.67
N PHE A 334 8.94 -24.54 -1.13
CA PHE A 334 7.56 -24.27 -1.54
C PHE A 334 7.45 -24.00 -3.05
N LEU A 335 8.34 -23.18 -3.62
CA LEU A 335 8.35 -22.89 -5.05
C LEU A 335 8.73 -24.09 -5.93
N LYS A 336 9.51 -25.04 -5.40
CA LYS A 336 9.96 -26.23 -6.14
C LYS A 336 8.98 -27.41 -6.10
N HIS A 337 8.03 -27.44 -5.16
CA HIS A 337 7.02 -28.52 -5.06
C HIS A 337 5.91 -28.44 -6.13
N HIS A 338 6.16 -27.72 -7.22
CA HIS A 338 5.32 -27.67 -8.42
C HIS A 338 5.96 -28.33 -9.64
N GLU A 339 7.08 -29.06 -9.45
CA GLU A 339 7.65 -30.02 -10.42
C GLU A 339 7.30 -31.45 -10.03
#